data_AF-A0A5B7REN7-F1
#
_entry.id   AF-A0A5B7REN7-F1
#
_cell.length_a   1.000
_cell.length_b   1.000
_cell.length_c   1.000
_cell.angle_alpha   90.00
_cell.angle_beta   90.00
_cell.angle_gamma   90.00
#
_symmetry.space_group_name_H-M   'P 1'
#
loop_
_entity.id
_entity.type
_entity.pdbx_description
1 polymer ?
#
loop_
_entity_poly.entity_id
_entity_poly.type
_entity_poly.pdbx_seq_one_letter_code
_entity_poly.pdbx_strand_id
1 'polypeptide(L)' 'MAARGVGLLLAGILVAVGVLWTLQGLGYVDGGFTSGRTWATIGPLVAGFGVALGFVLLRPRR' A
#
# COMPACT_ATOMS: atom_id res chain seq x y z
N MET A 1 -12.99 -15.38 12.18
CA MET A 1 -12.50 -15.64 10.80
C MET A 1 -12.71 -14.44 9.89
N ALA A 2 -13.95 -13.94 9.71
CA ALA A 2 -14.28 -12.84 8.78
C ALA A 2 -13.46 -11.55 8.98
N ALA A 3 -13.31 -11.07 10.22
CA ALA A 3 -12.55 -9.83 10.50
C ALA A 3 -11.06 -9.92 10.10
N ARG A 4 -10.46 -11.12 10.19
CA ARG A 4 -9.06 -11.34 9.81
C ARG A 4 -8.90 -11.38 8.29
N GLY A 5 -9.87 -11.96 7.59
CA GLY A 5 -9.94 -11.94 6.12
C GLY A 5 -10.11 -10.53 5.57
N VAL A 6 -11.02 -9.73 6.13
CA VAL A 6 -11.22 -8.32 5.75
C VAL A 6 -9.95 -7.51 5.98
N GLY A 7 -9.26 -7.71 7.11
CA GLY A 7 -8.00 -7.02 7.39
C GLY A 7 -6.91 -7.34 6.37
N LEU A 8 -6.80 -8.61 5.93
CA LEU A 8 -5.80 -9.02 4.93
C LEU A 8 -6.14 -8.49 3.53
N LEU A 9 -7.43 -8.43 3.18
CA LEU A 9 -7.88 -7.76 1.95
C LEU A 9 -7.50 -6.29 1.94
N LEU A 10 -7.78 -5.57 3.04
CA LEU A 10 -7.41 -4.17 3.18
C LEU A 10 -5.89 -3.98 3.10
N ALA A 11 -5.11 -4.84 3.76
CA ALA A 11 -3.65 -4.83 3.67
C ALA A 11 -3.18 -4.99 2.21
N GLY A 12 -3.73 -5.94 1.47
CA GLY A 12 -3.42 -6.14 0.06
C GLY A 12 -3.75 -4.93 -0.81
N ILE A 13 -4.91 -4.30 -0.60
CA ILE A 13 -5.32 -3.08 -1.31
C ILE A 13 -4.35 -1.93 -1.03
N LEU A 14 -3.97 -1.71 0.24
CA LEU A 14 -3.01 -0.67 0.62
C LEU A 14 -1.66 -0.88 -0.06
N VAL A 15 -1.16 -2.12 -0.11
CA VAL A 15 0.07 -2.44 -0.84
C VAL A 15 -0.07 -2.12 -2.33
N ALA A 16 -1.13 -2.61 -2.98
CA ALA A 16 -1.34 -2.42 -4.41
C ALA A 16 -1.45 -0.93 -4.79
N VAL A 17 -2.25 -0.16 -4.05
CA VAL A 17 -2.44 1.28 -4.27
C VAL A 17 -1.15 2.04 -3.98
N GLY A 18 -0.45 1.73 -2.89
CA GLY A 18 0.81 2.37 -2.55
C GLY A 18 1.89 2.14 -3.62
N VAL A 19 2.00 0.91 -4.13
CA VAL A 19 2.91 0.60 -5.25
C VAL A 19 2.50 1.36 -6.51
N LEU A 20 1.22 1.38 -6.87
CA LEU A 20 0.73 2.12 -8.03
C LEU A 20 1.07 3.62 -7.93
N TRP A 21 0.82 4.25 -6.79
CA TRP A 21 1.18 5.66 -6.58
C TRP A 21 2.68 5.91 -6.58
N THR A 22 3.48 4.96 -6.09
CA THR A 22 4.94 5.04 -6.18
C THR A 22 5.37 5.04 -7.64
N LEU A 23 4.84 4.11 -8.44
CA LEU A 23 5.16 4.00 -9.86
C LEU A 23 4.69 5.22 -10.66
N GLN A 24 3.52 5.77 -10.34
CA GLN A 24 3.04 7.03 -10.92
C GLN A 24 3.92 8.21 -10.52
N GLY A 25 4.35 8.31 -9.26
CA GLY A 25 5.23 9.37 -8.79
C GLY A 25 6.63 9.33 -9.40
N LEU A 26 7.13 8.13 -9.72
CA LEU A 26 8.39 7.91 -10.41
C LEU A 26 8.28 8.11 -11.94
N GLY A 27 7.06 8.25 -12.48
CA GLY A 27 6.82 8.42 -13.91
C GLY A 27 6.86 7.12 -14.72
N TYR A 28 6.78 5.95 -14.07
CA TYR A 28 6.67 4.65 -14.76
C TYR A 28 5.25 4.36 -15.27
N VAL A 29 4.25 5.01 -14.68
CA VAL A 29 2.84 4.87 -15.07
C VAL A 29 2.28 6.26 -15.34
N ASP A 30 1.71 6.45 -16.54
CA ASP A 30 1.00 7.66 -16.89
C ASP A 30 -0.27 7.79 -16.03
N GLY A 31 -0.18 8.65 -15.02
CA GLY A 31 -1.32 9.18 -14.29
C GLY A 31 -1.18 10.69 -14.35
N GLY A 32 -2.23 11.42 -14.70
CA GLY A 32 -2.24 12.88 -14.85
C GLY A 32 -2.00 13.67 -13.56
N PHE A 33 -1.21 13.14 -12.63
CA PHE A 33 -0.84 13.76 -11.39
C PHE A 33 0.35 14.70 -11.61
N THR A 34 0.04 15.99 -11.66
CA THR A 34 0.96 17.11 -11.87
C THR A 34 2.05 17.25 -10.79
N SER A 35 1.99 16.44 -9.72
CA SER A 35 2.87 16.48 -8.54
C SER A 35 3.56 15.14 -8.28
N GLY A 36 4.25 14.58 -9.29
CA GLY A 36 4.93 13.27 -9.23
C GLY A 36 5.85 13.07 -8.01
N ARG A 37 6.53 14.13 -7.54
CA ARG A 37 7.39 14.08 -6.35
C ARG A 37 6.63 13.76 -5.05
N THR A 38 5.39 14.25 -4.92
CA THR A 38 4.54 13.98 -3.75
C THR A 38 4.10 12.52 -3.71
N TRP A 39 3.70 11.98 -4.87
CA TRP A 39 3.25 10.59 -5.00
C TRP A 39 4.40 9.57 -4.83
N ALA A 40 5.61 9.93 -5.24
CA ALA A 40 6.81 9.12 -5.01
C ALA A 40 7.14 8.96 -3.51
N THR A 41 6.65 9.86 -2.65
CA THR A 41 6.84 9.79 -1.19
C THR A 41 5.66 9.12 -0.50
N ILE A 42 4.43 9.44 -0.91
CA ILE A 42 3.20 8.89 -0.31
C ILE A 42 3.04 7.40 -0.64
N GLY A 43 3.33 7.01 -1.88
CA GLY A 43 3.18 5.62 -2.34
C GLY A 43 3.92 4.60 -1.45
N PRO A 44 5.23 4.78 -1.18
CA PRO A 44 5.98 3.88 -0.32
C PRO A 44 5.47 3.84 1.12
N LEU A 45 4.99 4.97 1.65
CA LEU A 45 4.41 5.02 2.99
C LEU A 45 3.13 4.17 3.06
N VAL A 46 2.23 4.34 2.09
CA VAL A 46 0.96 3.58 2.01
C VAL A 46 1.25 2.08 1.80
N ALA A 47 2.19 1.75 0.93
CA ALA A 47 2.61 0.36 0.72
C ALA A 47 3.20 -0.25 1.99
N GLY A 48 4.06 0.49 2.70
CA GLY A 48 4.64 0.08 3.97
C GLY A 48 3.59 -0.17 5.04
N PHE A 49 2.55 0.69 5.14
CA PHE A 49 1.43 0.48 6.05
C PHE A 49 0.63 -0.79 5.71
N GLY A 50 0.39 -1.07 4.43
CA GLY A 50 -0.26 -2.30 4.00
C GLY A 50 0.53 -3.55 4.42
N VAL A 51 1.86 -3.54 4.23
CA VAL A 51 2.74 -4.63 4.67
C VAL A 51 2.72 -4.79 6.18
N ALA A 52 2.84 -3.69 6.94
CA ALA A 52 2.82 -3.71 8.40
C ALA A 52 1.49 -4.27 8.94
N LEU A 53 0.36 -3.86 8.36
CA LEU A 53 -0.96 -4.37 8.72
C LEU A 53 -1.07 -5.88 8.44
N GLY A 54 -0.63 -6.32 7.26
CA GLY A 54 -0.57 -7.73 6.90
C GLY A 54 0.28 -8.54 7.88
N PHE A 55 1.46 -8.02 8.24
CA PHE A 55 2.35 -8.66 9.21
C PHE A 55 1.69 -8.80 10.60
N VAL A 56 1.08 -7.73 11.12
CA VAL A 56 0.38 -7.77 12.42
C VAL A 56 -0.78 -8.75 12.40
N LEU A 57 -1.52 -8.82 11.29
CA LEU A 57 -2.64 -9.75 11.12
C LEU A 57 -2.19 -11.21 10.97
N LEU A 58 -1.01 -11.48 10.41
CA LEU A 58 -0.47 -12.83 10.24
C LEU A 58 0.34 -13.30 11.45
N ARG A 59 0.86 -12.38 12.27
CA ARG A 59 1.69 -12.68 13.43
C ARG A 59 0.96 -13.67 14.37
N PRO A 60 1.54 -14.84 14.65
CA PRO A 60 1.03 -15.76 15.66
C PRO A 60 1.07 -15.07 17.02
N ARG A 61 -0.06 -15.08 17.75
CA ARG A 61 -0.08 -14.71 19.16
C ARG A 61 0.50 -15.89 19.93
N ARG A 62 1.79 -15.81 20.28
CA ARG A 62 2.41 -16.73 21.25
C ARG A 62 1.97 -16.37 22.65
#